data_AF-A0A1F3NVA6-F1
#
_entry.id   AF-A0A1F3NVA6-F1
#
_cell.length_a   1.000
_cell.length_b   1.000
_cell.length_c   1.000
_cell.angle_alpha   90.00
_cell.angle_beta   90.00
_cell.angle_gamma   90.00
#
_symmetry.space_group_name_H-M   'P 1'
#
loop_
_entity.id
_entity.type
_entity.pdbx_description
1 polymer ?
#
loop_
_entity_poly.entity_id
_entity_poly.type
_entity_poly.pdbx_seq_one_letter_code
_entity_poly.pdbx_strand_id
1 'polypeptide(L)'
;MLLKLFKGTGPGVIFLIAVTLGLLWIGAFLNPQMPGPFIYETSPMPLYSIVKLLIGAHPLAGVIFSFIIVIVMIFLLTYFNTSVFFINERTFLPAVIYILFSAIFPENQVLNPVLPAAVFLMLAVIKVMQTYREPGTAFNFFDAGILISIGSLFYINIIWFGLLVIIGVTLLRSGNFKEPAITILGLLTPYLLITGLYYVLGKDLGIFLSDITHNLFGKSPGYDFSRLAIIVLIVTGMIFIISLIYLVMQMNSKKIKSRKTFFLLLWALFISLAVYFSLPSVSVETVWITGISASYILAHYFVFTRKKLIPEIMFSGFLLLIVLLQVLYVF
;
A
#
# COMPACT_ATOMS: atom_id res chain seq x y z
N MET A 1 -23.77 -8.32 11.87
CA MET A 1 -23.24 -9.61 12.35
C MET A 1 -21.83 -9.86 11.81
N LEU A 2 -21.55 -9.64 10.52
CA LEU A 2 -20.23 -9.83 9.90
C LEU A 2 -19.15 -8.91 10.46
N LEU A 3 -19.41 -7.60 10.58
CA LEU A 3 -18.43 -6.66 11.14
C LEU A 3 -18.07 -7.02 12.58
N LYS A 4 -19.05 -7.49 13.37
CA LYS A 4 -18.81 -7.94 14.75
C LYS A 4 -17.84 -9.14 14.80
N LEU A 5 -17.88 -10.05 13.83
CA LEU A 5 -16.95 -11.18 13.75
C LEU A 5 -15.52 -10.69 13.49
N PHE A 6 -15.33 -9.80 12.52
CA PHE A 6 -14.01 -9.30 12.13
C PHE A 6 -13.39 -8.27 13.08
N LYS A 7 -14.17 -7.70 14.01
CA LYS A 7 -13.64 -6.79 15.04
C LYS A 7 -12.76 -7.49 16.08
N GLY A 8 -12.96 -8.79 16.31
CA GLY A 8 -12.25 -9.54 17.33
C GLY A 8 -10.75 -9.75 17.05
N THR A 9 -10.07 -10.38 18.01
CA THR A 9 -8.63 -10.73 17.91
C THR A 9 -8.35 -12.20 18.22
N GLY A 10 -9.39 -13.03 18.35
CA GLY A 10 -9.24 -14.45 18.62
C GLY A 10 -8.72 -15.23 17.40
N PRO A 11 -8.23 -16.48 17.59
CA PRO A 11 -7.74 -17.34 16.50
C PRO A 11 -8.77 -17.55 15.37
N GLY A 12 -10.06 -17.62 15.72
CA GLY A 12 -11.14 -17.73 14.73
C GLY A 12 -11.19 -16.54 13.76
N VAL A 13 -10.81 -15.34 14.19
CA VAL A 13 -10.75 -14.16 13.29
C VAL A 13 -9.58 -14.27 12.32
N ILE A 14 -8.44 -14.78 12.78
CA ILE A 14 -7.27 -15.03 11.92
C ILE A 14 -7.62 -16.06 10.85
N PHE A 15 -8.30 -17.14 11.23
CA PHE A 15 -8.81 -18.13 10.28
C PHE A 15 -9.77 -17.50 9.26
N LEU A 16 -10.73 -16.67 9.72
CA LEU A 16 -11.66 -15.96 8.82
C LEU A 16 -10.94 -15.00 7.87
N ILE A 17 -9.89 -14.31 8.31
CA ILE A 17 -9.04 -13.46 7.46
C ILE A 17 -8.39 -14.29 6.35
N ALA A 18 -7.79 -15.44 6.71
CA ALA A 18 -7.16 -16.34 5.74
C ALA A 18 -8.18 -16.89 4.73
N VAL A 19 -9.36 -17.32 5.19
CA VAL A 19 -10.45 -17.78 4.31
C VAL A 19 -10.93 -16.66 3.39
N THR A 20 -11.10 -15.44 3.92
CA THR A 20 -11.54 -14.29 3.12
C THR A 20 -10.53 -13.95 2.03
N LEU A 21 -9.23 -13.95 2.35
CA LEU A 21 -8.17 -13.75 1.37
C LEU A 21 -8.18 -14.83 0.29
N GLY A 22 -8.25 -16.11 0.70
CA GLY A 22 -8.27 -17.25 -0.22
C GLY A 22 -9.47 -17.21 -1.17
N LEU A 23 -10.67 -16.91 -0.66
CA LEU A 23 -11.89 -16.79 -1.46
C LEU A 23 -11.83 -15.62 -2.45
N LEU A 24 -11.29 -14.47 -2.05
CA LEU A 24 -11.22 -13.29 -2.91
C LEU A 24 -10.10 -13.35 -3.96
N TRP A 25 -9.16 -14.28 -3.82
CA TRP A 25 -8.10 -14.52 -4.80
C TRP A 25 -8.28 -15.84 -5.57
N ILE A 26 -9.32 -16.62 -5.27
CA ILE A 26 -9.52 -17.94 -5.88
C ILE A 26 -9.63 -17.85 -7.41
N GLY A 27 -10.23 -16.77 -7.93
CA GLY A 27 -10.33 -16.53 -9.37
C GLY A 27 -8.98 -16.45 -10.06
N ALA A 28 -8.01 -15.74 -9.46
CA ALA A 28 -6.66 -15.62 -9.97
C ALA A 28 -5.92 -16.97 -9.97
N PHE A 29 -6.20 -17.86 -9.01
CA PHE A 29 -5.63 -19.21 -8.99
C PHE A 29 -6.28 -20.16 -10.00
N LEU A 30 -7.59 -20.03 -10.22
CA LEU A 30 -8.32 -20.87 -11.16
C LEU A 30 -8.00 -20.50 -12.62
N ASN A 31 -7.88 -19.20 -12.91
CA ASN A 31 -7.63 -18.69 -14.25
C ASN A 31 -6.43 -17.72 -14.26
N PRO A 32 -5.19 -18.20 -14.01
CA PRO A 32 -4.04 -17.33 -13.88
C PRO A 32 -3.68 -16.68 -15.23
N GLN A 33 -3.64 -15.35 -15.25
CA GLN A 33 -3.35 -14.54 -16.44
C GLN A 33 -1.94 -13.95 -16.38
N MET A 34 -1.36 -13.67 -17.55
CA MET A 34 -0.17 -12.83 -17.64
C MET A 34 -0.53 -11.37 -17.36
N PRO A 35 0.39 -10.57 -16.77
CA PRO A 35 0.19 -9.14 -16.66
C PRO A 35 -0.09 -8.49 -18.02
N GLY A 36 -0.98 -7.49 -18.04
CA GLY A 36 -1.24 -6.69 -19.24
C GLY A 36 0.00 -5.92 -19.72
N PRO A 37 -0.06 -5.25 -20.89
CA PRO A 37 1.06 -4.53 -21.49
C PRO A 37 1.35 -3.19 -20.78
N PHE A 38 1.52 -3.21 -19.47
CA PHE A 38 1.84 -2.04 -18.66
C PHE A 38 3.29 -1.58 -18.86
N ILE A 39 3.59 -0.31 -18.56
CA ILE A 39 4.95 0.26 -18.74
C ILE A 39 6.01 -0.56 -17.99
N TYR A 40 5.68 -0.98 -16.77
CA TYR A 40 6.59 -1.75 -15.93
C TYR A 40 6.84 -3.17 -16.46
N GLU A 41 6.05 -3.65 -17.42
CA GLU A 41 6.30 -4.91 -18.10
C GLU A 41 7.31 -4.76 -19.25
N THR A 42 7.26 -3.63 -19.97
CA THR A 42 8.15 -3.34 -21.12
C THR A 42 9.51 -2.84 -20.69
N SER A 43 9.56 -1.97 -19.68
CA SER A 43 10.80 -1.42 -19.10
C SER A 43 10.80 -1.65 -17.59
N PRO A 44 11.04 -2.88 -17.10
CA PRO A 44 10.98 -3.16 -15.66
C PRO A 44 12.11 -2.46 -14.89
N MET A 45 11.79 -1.92 -13.71
CA MET A 45 12.79 -1.42 -12.77
C MET A 45 13.73 -2.55 -12.30
N PRO A 46 14.97 -2.27 -11.85
CA PRO A 46 15.99 -3.30 -11.66
C PRO A 46 15.58 -4.47 -10.76
N LEU A 47 14.98 -4.23 -9.59
CA LEU A 47 14.57 -5.32 -8.71
C LEU A 47 13.35 -6.05 -9.25
N TYR A 48 12.42 -5.35 -9.91
CA TYR A 48 11.31 -6.01 -10.58
C TYR A 48 11.77 -6.89 -11.74
N SER A 49 12.79 -6.47 -12.49
CA SER A 49 13.38 -7.27 -13.57
C SER A 49 13.96 -8.59 -13.06
N ILE A 50 14.57 -8.58 -11.87
CA ILE A 50 15.08 -9.79 -11.21
C ILE A 50 13.91 -10.69 -10.79
N VAL A 51 12.84 -10.13 -10.22
CA VAL A 51 11.64 -10.89 -9.87
C VAL A 51 11.02 -11.54 -11.11
N LYS A 52 10.87 -10.79 -12.21
CA LYS A 52 10.39 -11.34 -13.49
C LYS A 52 11.27 -12.46 -14.01
N LEU A 53 12.60 -12.33 -13.91
CA LEU A 53 13.54 -13.36 -14.32
C LEU A 53 13.40 -14.64 -13.49
N LEU A 54 13.22 -14.53 -12.17
CA LEU A 54 13.06 -15.67 -11.27
C LEU A 54 11.72 -16.40 -11.46
N ILE A 55 10.64 -15.65 -11.68
CA ILE A 55 9.29 -16.21 -11.87
C ILE A 55 9.15 -16.80 -13.28
N GLY A 56 9.82 -16.22 -14.27
CA GLY A 56 9.72 -16.62 -15.67
C GLY A 56 8.34 -16.34 -16.27
N ALA A 57 8.00 -17.04 -17.34
CA ALA A 57 6.74 -16.88 -18.07
C ALA A 57 5.58 -17.73 -17.50
N HIS A 58 5.57 -17.99 -16.19
CA HIS A 58 4.57 -18.82 -15.53
C HIS A 58 3.52 -17.95 -14.79
N PRO A 59 2.29 -17.80 -15.32
CA PRO A 59 1.26 -16.94 -14.72
C PRO A 59 0.94 -17.31 -13.27
N LEU A 60 0.81 -18.61 -12.99
CA LEU A 60 0.50 -19.13 -11.65
C LEU A 60 1.56 -18.76 -10.61
N ALA A 61 2.85 -18.81 -10.99
CA ALA A 61 3.93 -18.43 -10.09
C ALA A 61 3.88 -16.93 -9.76
N GLY A 62 3.47 -16.09 -10.72
CA GLY A 62 3.19 -14.67 -10.51
C GLY A 62 2.05 -14.43 -9.52
N VAL A 63 0.95 -15.16 -9.66
CA VAL A 63 -0.19 -15.10 -8.72
C VAL A 63 0.23 -15.53 -7.32
N ILE A 64 0.97 -16.64 -7.19
CA ILE A 64 1.51 -17.13 -5.90
C ILE A 64 2.40 -16.06 -5.25
N PHE A 65 3.31 -15.45 -6.02
CA PHE A 65 4.17 -14.39 -5.52
C PHE A 65 3.35 -13.22 -4.97
N SER A 66 2.44 -12.65 -5.77
CA SER A 66 1.60 -11.53 -5.35
C SER A 66 0.72 -11.87 -4.14
N PHE A 67 0.15 -13.07 -4.10
CA PHE A 67 -0.64 -13.56 -2.97
C PHE A 67 0.19 -13.64 -1.67
N ILE A 68 1.42 -14.16 -1.74
CA ILE A 68 2.35 -14.17 -0.59
C ILE A 68 2.66 -12.74 -0.14
N ILE A 69 2.89 -11.81 -1.07
CA ILE A 69 3.16 -10.41 -0.70
C ILE A 69 1.93 -9.76 -0.04
N VAL A 70 0.70 -10.07 -0.44
CA VAL A 70 -0.51 -9.62 0.26
C VAL A 70 -0.56 -10.16 1.69
N ILE A 71 -0.18 -11.43 1.91
CA ILE A 71 -0.04 -12.01 3.27
C ILE A 71 0.96 -11.21 4.10
N VAL A 72 2.13 -10.89 3.53
CA VAL A 72 3.13 -10.04 4.20
C VAL A 72 2.55 -8.67 4.52
N MET A 73 1.81 -8.05 3.61
CA MET A 73 1.18 -6.75 3.82
C MET A 73 0.16 -6.76 4.95
N ILE A 74 -0.76 -7.74 5.00
CA ILE A 74 -1.75 -7.81 6.10
C ILE A 74 -1.09 -8.08 7.45
N PHE A 75 0.02 -8.82 7.47
CA PHE A 75 0.83 -9.02 8.66
C PHE A 75 1.47 -7.70 9.10
N LEU A 76 2.13 -6.97 8.20
CA LEU A 76 2.77 -5.69 8.50
C LEU A 76 1.76 -4.64 8.95
N LEU A 77 0.57 -4.59 8.33
CA LEU A 77 -0.49 -3.68 8.74
C LEU A 77 -0.98 -3.99 10.17
N THR A 78 -1.12 -5.28 10.48
CA THR A 78 -1.50 -5.72 11.82
C THR A 78 -0.39 -5.39 12.83
N TYR A 79 0.86 -5.69 12.50
CA TYR A 79 2.04 -5.39 13.33
C TYR A 79 2.18 -3.89 13.62
N PHE A 80 1.98 -3.03 12.63
CA PHE A 80 2.05 -1.59 12.83
C PHE A 80 0.95 -1.09 13.76
N ASN A 81 -0.28 -1.60 13.60
CA ASN A 81 -1.36 -1.24 14.52
C ASN A 81 -1.08 -1.69 15.96
N THR A 82 -0.55 -2.91 16.16
CA THR A 82 -0.27 -3.44 17.50
C THR A 82 0.95 -2.80 18.16
N SER A 83 1.99 -2.47 17.39
CA SER A 83 3.21 -1.82 17.90
C SER A 83 3.01 -0.34 18.23
N VAL A 84 2.30 0.40 17.37
CA VAL A 84 2.03 1.84 17.57
C VAL A 84 0.82 2.05 18.48
N PHE A 85 -0.15 1.14 18.45
CA PHE A 85 -1.42 1.17 19.19
C PHE A 85 -2.19 2.49 19.03
N PHE A 86 -2.36 2.94 17.78
CA PHE A 86 -3.00 4.23 17.46
C PHE A 86 -4.52 4.11 17.24
N ILE A 87 -5.01 2.97 16.76
CA ILE A 87 -6.40 2.57 16.94
C ILE A 87 -6.44 1.98 18.35
N ASN A 88 -6.95 2.74 19.33
CA ASN A 88 -6.89 2.40 20.76
C ASN A 88 -7.77 1.18 21.16
N GLU A 89 -7.94 0.21 20.27
CA GLU A 89 -8.69 -1.03 20.42
C GLU A 89 -7.91 -2.14 19.70
N ARG A 90 -7.80 -3.30 20.34
CA ARG A 90 -7.14 -4.46 19.71
C ARG A 90 -8.07 -5.00 18.62
N THR A 91 -7.65 -4.90 17.36
CA THR A 91 -8.44 -5.35 16.22
C THR A 91 -7.57 -5.72 15.02
N PHE A 92 -8.02 -6.69 14.23
CA PHE A 92 -7.42 -7.06 12.94
C PHE A 92 -8.16 -6.46 11.74
N LEU A 93 -9.09 -5.53 11.98
CA LEU A 93 -9.90 -4.93 10.94
C LEU A 93 -9.11 -4.23 9.80
N PRO A 94 -7.97 -3.55 10.05
CA PRO A 94 -7.15 -3.01 8.95
C PRO A 94 -6.71 -4.08 7.94
N ALA A 95 -6.35 -5.28 8.40
CA ALA A 95 -5.97 -6.39 7.53
C ALA A 95 -7.13 -6.83 6.63
N VAL A 96 -8.32 -7.01 7.20
CA VAL A 96 -9.53 -7.40 6.45
C VAL A 96 -9.85 -6.35 5.39
N ILE A 97 -9.84 -5.08 5.75
CA ILE A 97 -10.14 -3.99 4.81
C ILE A 97 -9.07 -3.92 3.71
N TYR A 98 -7.80 -4.14 4.03
CA TYR A 98 -6.74 -4.20 3.02
C TYR A 98 -6.94 -5.35 2.03
N ILE A 99 -7.40 -6.52 2.49
CA ILE A 99 -7.77 -7.63 1.60
C ILE A 99 -8.88 -7.19 0.64
N LEU A 100 -9.89 -6.46 1.12
CA LEU A 100 -10.95 -5.94 0.24
C LEU A 100 -10.39 -4.97 -0.80
N PHE A 101 -9.51 -4.05 -0.42
CA PHE A 101 -8.80 -3.18 -1.38
C PHE A 101 -7.95 -3.97 -2.37
N SER A 102 -7.31 -5.07 -1.94
CA SER A 102 -6.51 -5.91 -2.82
C SER A 102 -7.34 -6.60 -3.91
N ALA A 103 -8.64 -6.75 -3.69
CA ALA A 103 -9.57 -7.46 -4.55
C ALA A 103 -10.53 -6.54 -5.34
N ILE A 104 -10.32 -5.21 -5.34
CA ILE A 104 -11.15 -4.27 -6.12
C ILE A 104 -10.96 -4.49 -7.63
N PHE A 105 -9.73 -4.79 -8.06
CA PHE A 105 -9.38 -5.01 -9.47
C PHE A 105 -8.79 -6.43 -9.62
N PRO A 106 -9.62 -7.45 -9.92
CA PRO A 106 -9.17 -8.82 -10.13
C PRO A 106 -8.08 -8.93 -11.20
N GLU A 107 -8.10 -8.06 -12.22
CA GLU A 107 -7.10 -8.06 -13.29
C GLU A 107 -5.68 -7.77 -12.78
N ASN A 108 -5.57 -7.10 -11.62
CA ASN A 108 -4.29 -6.83 -10.98
C ASN A 108 -3.82 -7.96 -10.08
N GLN A 109 -4.59 -9.04 -9.87
CA GLN A 109 -4.19 -10.20 -9.07
C GLN A 109 -3.21 -11.12 -9.85
N VAL A 110 -2.21 -10.52 -10.48
CA VAL A 110 -1.15 -11.13 -11.26
C VAL A 110 0.20 -10.68 -10.70
N LEU A 111 1.32 -11.07 -11.33
CA LEU A 111 2.62 -10.51 -10.96
C LEU A 111 2.61 -8.98 -11.15
N ASN A 112 2.87 -8.23 -10.08
CA ASN A 112 2.77 -6.77 -10.14
C ASN A 112 3.82 -6.12 -9.22
N PRO A 113 4.56 -5.10 -9.70
CA PRO A 113 5.66 -4.46 -8.96
C PRO A 113 5.21 -3.63 -7.76
N VAL A 114 3.94 -3.20 -7.72
CA VAL A 114 3.43 -2.31 -6.68
C VAL A 114 3.32 -3.02 -5.33
N LEU A 115 3.03 -4.32 -5.30
CA LEU A 115 2.95 -5.09 -4.06
C LEU A 115 4.27 -5.13 -3.27
N PRO A 116 5.40 -5.60 -3.86
CA PRO A 116 6.66 -5.57 -3.14
C PRO A 116 7.07 -4.14 -2.79
N ALA A 117 6.81 -3.15 -3.65
CA ALA A 117 7.07 -1.76 -3.32
C ALA A 117 6.23 -1.27 -2.10
N ALA A 118 4.96 -1.66 -2.01
CA ALA A 118 4.08 -1.33 -0.89
C ALA A 118 4.57 -1.92 0.44
N VAL A 119 5.22 -3.10 0.41
CA VAL A 119 5.90 -3.67 1.59
C VAL A 119 7.00 -2.72 2.09
N PHE A 120 7.86 -2.26 1.19
CA PHE A 120 8.93 -1.32 1.54
C PHE A 120 8.41 0.02 2.04
N LEU A 121 7.31 0.53 1.45
CA LEU A 121 6.63 1.71 1.96
C LEU A 121 6.10 1.48 3.39
N MET A 122 5.48 0.35 3.66
CA MET A 122 4.96 0.04 4.99
C MET A 122 6.09 -0.08 6.03
N LEU A 123 7.21 -0.71 5.67
CA LEU A 123 8.42 -0.77 6.50
C LEU A 123 9.00 0.63 6.76
N ALA A 124 9.02 1.50 5.75
CA ALA A 124 9.46 2.89 5.91
C ALA A 124 8.55 3.66 6.87
N VAL A 125 7.23 3.49 6.79
CA VAL A 125 6.26 4.08 7.74
C VAL A 125 6.49 3.57 9.17
N ILE A 126 6.77 2.27 9.34
CA ILE A 126 7.14 1.70 10.65
C ILE A 126 8.39 2.38 11.19
N LYS A 127 9.46 2.49 10.38
CA LYS A 127 10.72 3.14 10.76
C LYS A 127 10.53 4.61 11.14
N VAL A 128 9.74 5.36 10.37
CA VAL A 128 9.38 6.74 10.70
C VAL A 128 8.71 6.79 12.06
N MET A 129 7.70 5.95 12.33
CA MET A 129 7.01 5.97 13.63
C MET A 129 7.86 5.52 14.81
N GLN A 130 8.89 4.69 14.60
CA GLN A 130 9.84 4.30 15.64
C GLN A 130 10.69 5.48 16.14
N THR A 131 10.79 6.59 15.39
CA THR A 131 11.48 7.82 15.87
C THR A 131 10.68 8.63 16.89
N TYR A 132 9.41 8.29 17.12
CA TYR A 132 8.54 9.08 17.97
C TYR A 132 9.07 9.11 19.42
N ARG A 133 9.53 10.30 19.85
CA ARG A 133 10.10 10.58 21.18
C ARG A 133 11.37 9.81 21.52
N GLU A 134 12.11 9.28 20.55
CA GLU A 134 13.43 8.71 20.81
C GLU A 134 14.53 9.78 20.82
N PRO A 135 15.38 9.86 21.85
CA PRO A 135 16.49 10.81 21.90
C PRO A 135 17.60 10.43 20.90
N GLY A 136 18.34 11.41 20.38
CA GLY A 136 19.50 11.20 19.50
C GLY A 136 19.22 11.38 18.00
N THR A 137 20.26 11.15 17.18
CA THR A 137 20.18 11.24 15.70
C THR A 137 19.39 10.06 15.15
N ALA A 138 18.33 10.36 14.40
CA ALA A 138 17.38 9.34 13.95
C ALA A 138 17.88 8.61 12.68
N PHE A 139 18.77 7.62 12.85
CA PHE A 139 19.14 6.65 11.81
C PHE A 139 17.91 5.98 11.17
N ASN A 140 16.80 5.87 11.90
CA ASN A 140 15.53 5.39 11.37
C ASN A 140 14.99 6.21 10.17
N PHE A 141 15.30 7.51 10.04
CA PHE A 141 14.94 8.28 8.84
C PHE A 141 15.84 7.97 7.64
N PHE A 142 17.12 7.69 7.89
CA PHE A 142 18.03 7.16 6.87
C PHE A 142 17.52 5.80 6.37
N ASP A 143 17.22 4.89 7.29
CA ASP A 143 16.64 3.56 7.00
C ASP A 143 15.33 3.69 6.22
N ALA A 144 14.43 4.60 6.62
CA ALA A 144 13.19 4.84 5.91
C ALA A 144 13.45 5.35 4.48
N GLY A 145 14.42 6.25 4.29
CA GLY A 145 14.87 6.69 2.96
C GLY A 145 15.40 5.54 2.10
N ILE A 146 16.25 4.68 2.68
CA ILE A 146 16.74 3.47 2.00
C ILE A 146 15.58 2.56 1.59
N LEU A 147 14.63 2.30 2.50
CA LEU A 147 13.49 1.43 2.22
C LEU A 147 12.62 1.98 1.08
N ILE A 148 12.30 3.27 1.08
CA ILE A 148 11.57 3.91 -0.04
C ILE A 148 12.35 3.75 -1.35
N SER A 149 13.65 3.98 -1.32
CA SER A 149 14.50 3.88 -2.50
C SER A 149 14.59 2.44 -3.03
N ILE A 150 14.73 1.43 -2.16
CA ILE A 150 14.63 0.01 -2.54
C ILE A 150 13.25 -0.31 -3.13
N GLY A 151 12.17 0.17 -2.50
CA GLY A 151 10.81 0.02 -3.02
C GLY A 151 10.65 0.61 -4.42
N SER A 152 11.29 1.75 -4.69
CA SER A 152 11.28 2.40 -6.00
C SER A 152 12.03 1.62 -7.09
N LEU A 153 12.94 0.72 -6.72
CA LEU A 153 13.57 -0.21 -7.66
C LEU A 153 12.65 -1.38 -8.07
N PHE A 154 11.50 -1.56 -7.40
CA PHE A 154 10.40 -2.38 -7.90
C PHE A 154 9.41 -1.54 -8.71
N TYR A 155 8.95 -0.42 -8.13
CA TYR A 155 7.98 0.48 -8.75
C TYR A 155 8.37 1.94 -8.51
N ILE A 156 8.87 2.61 -9.55
CA ILE A 156 9.56 3.90 -9.42
C ILE A 156 8.73 4.97 -8.72
N ASN A 157 7.40 4.99 -8.91
CA ASN A 157 6.52 6.01 -8.36
C ASN A 157 6.45 5.99 -6.82
N ILE A 158 6.96 4.95 -6.15
CA ILE A 158 7.16 4.94 -4.69
C ILE A 158 8.19 6.00 -4.25
N ILE A 159 9.09 6.47 -5.14
CA ILE A 159 10.09 7.48 -4.79
C ILE A 159 9.46 8.78 -4.24
N TRP A 160 8.24 9.11 -4.68
CA TRP A 160 7.48 10.27 -4.19
C TRP A 160 7.12 10.18 -2.70
N PHE A 161 7.09 8.97 -2.14
CA PHE A 161 6.93 8.76 -0.70
C PHE A 161 8.21 9.09 0.10
N GLY A 162 9.30 9.47 -0.56
CA GLY A 162 10.42 10.16 0.11
C GLY A 162 9.95 11.46 0.78
N LEU A 163 8.97 12.15 0.18
CA LEU A 163 8.32 13.32 0.79
C LEU A 163 7.58 12.94 2.07
N LEU A 164 6.97 11.75 2.12
CA LEU A 164 6.31 11.25 3.33
C LEU A 164 7.29 11.11 4.50
N VAL A 165 8.51 10.63 4.24
CA VAL A 165 9.55 10.50 5.27
C VAL A 165 9.98 11.89 5.77
N ILE A 166 10.16 12.86 4.88
CA ILE A 166 10.49 14.25 5.24
C ILE A 166 9.36 14.89 6.06
N ILE A 167 8.10 14.68 5.67
CA ILE A 167 6.94 15.11 6.45
C ILE A 167 6.90 14.38 7.81
N GLY A 168 7.29 13.10 7.85
CA GLY A 168 7.44 12.35 9.09
C GLY A 168 8.42 12.99 10.06
N VAL A 169 9.55 13.52 9.56
CA VAL A 169 10.51 14.29 10.36
C VAL A 169 9.82 15.50 10.99
N THR A 170 9.16 16.33 10.18
CA THR A 170 8.52 17.57 10.68
C THR A 170 7.36 17.30 11.64
N LEU A 171 6.62 16.22 11.41
CA LEU A 171 5.52 15.80 12.29
C LEU A 171 6.03 15.25 13.62
N LEU A 172 7.07 14.41 13.61
CA LEU A 172 7.49 13.65 14.79
C LEU A 172 8.56 14.35 15.63
N ARG A 173 9.40 15.20 15.01
CA ARG A 173 10.61 15.79 15.60
C ARG A 173 10.58 17.32 15.57
N SER A 174 11.48 17.93 16.33
CA SER A 174 11.65 19.39 16.40
C SER A 174 12.54 19.89 15.25
N GLY A 175 12.00 19.95 14.03
CA GLY A 175 12.42 20.86 12.94
C GLY A 175 13.91 21.03 12.59
N ASN A 176 14.81 20.12 12.97
CA ASN A 176 16.23 20.27 12.68
C ASN A 176 16.54 19.83 11.24
N PHE A 177 17.19 20.70 10.47
CA PHE A 177 17.57 20.45 9.07
C PHE A 177 18.48 19.24 8.86
N LYS A 178 19.14 18.74 9.92
CA LYS A 178 19.98 17.54 9.85
C LYS A 178 19.19 16.29 9.44
N GLU A 179 17.97 16.12 9.95
CA GLU A 179 17.20 14.89 9.74
C GLU A 179 16.65 14.76 8.30
N PRO A 180 16.10 15.82 7.68
CA PRO A 180 15.74 15.78 6.26
C PRO A 180 16.95 15.50 5.35
N ALA A 181 18.13 16.06 5.66
CA ALA A 181 19.34 15.78 4.89
C ALA A 181 19.74 14.29 4.99
N ILE A 182 19.64 13.70 6.18
CA ILE A 182 19.88 12.26 6.39
C ILE A 182 18.88 11.41 5.59
N THR A 183 17.59 11.79 5.55
CA THR A 183 16.59 11.10 4.71
C THR A 183 16.98 11.12 3.23
N ILE A 184 17.43 12.27 2.71
CA ILE A 184 17.86 12.42 1.30
C ILE A 184 19.07 11.52 1.02
N LEU A 185 20.06 11.49 1.91
CA LEU A 185 21.20 10.57 1.78
C LEU A 185 20.74 9.10 1.77
N GLY A 186 19.76 8.74 2.60
CA GLY A 186 19.16 7.40 2.61
C GLY A 186 18.48 7.07 1.27
N LEU A 187 17.71 8.01 0.71
CA LEU A 187 17.06 7.84 -0.60
C LEU A 187 18.07 7.67 -1.74
N LEU A 188 19.17 8.43 -1.72
CA LEU A 188 20.20 8.37 -2.76
C LEU A 188 21.03 7.07 -2.68
N THR A 189 21.17 6.47 -1.49
CA THR A 189 22.10 5.35 -1.27
C THR A 189 21.83 4.15 -2.19
N PRO A 190 20.62 3.58 -2.31
CA PRO A 190 20.40 2.46 -3.24
C PRO A 190 20.60 2.81 -4.72
N TYR A 191 20.31 4.05 -5.13
CA TYR A 191 20.57 4.49 -6.51
C TYR A 191 22.05 4.62 -6.81
N LEU A 192 22.85 5.13 -5.87
CA LEU A 192 24.31 5.16 -6.01
C LEU A 192 24.89 3.75 -6.14
N LEU A 193 24.39 2.80 -5.33
CA LEU A 193 24.82 1.41 -5.39
C LEU A 193 24.44 0.72 -6.71
N ILE A 194 23.20 0.87 -7.17
CA ILE A 194 22.75 0.31 -8.46
C ILE A 194 23.51 0.93 -9.63
N THR A 195 23.71 2.25 -9.64
CA THR A 195 24.44 2.94 -10.69
C THR A 195 25.91 2.49 -10.73
N GLY A 196 26.55 2.38 -9.57
CA GLY A 196 27.90 1.83 -9.45
C GLY A 196 28.00 0.38 -9.92
N LEU A 197 27.01 -0.45 -9.56
CA LEU A 197 26.93 -1.84 -10.03
C LEU A 197 26.78 -1.91 -11.55
N TYR A 198 25.92 -1.09 -12.14
CA TYR A 198 25.70 -1.05 -13.59
C TYR A 198 26.96 -0.62 -14.32
N TYR A 199 27.68 0.38 -13.79
CA TYR A 199 28.95 0.84 -14.32
C TYR A 199 30.01 -0.28 -14.31
N VAL A 200 30.17 -0.99 -13.18
CA VAL A 200 31.12 -2.10 -13.06
C VAL A 200 30.76 -3.28 -13.97
N LEU A 201 29.47 -3.55 -14.18
CA LEU A 201 28.98 -4.59 -15.09
C LEU A 201 29.01 -4.16 -16.57
N GLY A 202 29.48 -2.95 -16.89
CA GLY A 202 29.52 -2.44 -18.26
C GLY A 202 28.14 -2.23 -18.89
N LYS A 203 27.09 -2.07 -18.07
CA LYS A 203 25.73 -1.76 -18.55
C LYS A 203 25.65 -0.28 -18.94
N ASP A 204 24.85 0.00 -19.97
CA ASP A 204 24.61 1.37 -20.42
C ASP A 204 23.75 2.14 -19.39
N LEU A 205 24.36 3.15 -18.76
CA LEU A 205 23.69 4.02 -17.81
C LEU A 205 22.64 4.92 -18.46
N GLY A 206 22.79 5.24 -19.75
CA GLY A 206 21.80 5.99 -20.54
C GLY A 206 20.50 5.22 -20.68
N ILE A 207 20.56 3.90 -20.91
CA ILE A 207 19.37 3.04 -20.95
C ILE A 207 18.69 3.03 -19.59
N PHE A 208 19.44 2.86 -18.50
CA PHE A 208 18.88 2.87 -17.15
C PHE A 208 18.16 4.19 -16.81
N LEU A 209 18.76 5.33 -17.14
CA LEU A 209 18.11 6.63 -16.97
C LEU A 209 16.87 6.76 -17.85
N SER A 210 16.92 6.27 -19.09
CA SER A 210 15.76 6.28 -19.99
C SER A 210 14.61 5.43 -19.42
N ASP A 211 14.89 4.25 -18.87
CA ASP A 211 13.89 3.39 -18.23
C ASP A 211 13.26 4.08 -17.02
N ILE A 212 14.07 4.76 -16.18
CA ILE A 212 13.54 5.56 -15.06
C ILE A 212 12.59 6.64 -15.57
N THR A 213 13.00 7.42 -16.58
CA THR A 213 12.16 8.49 -17.12
C THR A 213 10.87 7.95 -17.74
N HIS A 214 10.94 6.81 -18.42
CA HIS A 214 9.79 6.15 -19.04
C HIS A 214 8.83 5.62 -17.97
N ASN A 215 9.33 5.02 -16.88
CA ASN A 215 8.47 4.55 -15.80
C ASN A 215 7.90 5.69 -14.94
N LEU A 216 8.52 6.88 -14.91
CA LEU A 216 7.99 8.03 -14.18
C LEU A 216 6.95 8.81 -14.99
N PHE A 217 7.21 9.03 -16.27
CA PHE A 217 6.46 9.99 -17.09
C PHE A 217 5.87 9.40 -18.38
N GLY A 218 6.15 8.13 -18.68
CA GLY A 218 5.52 7.41 -19.78
C GLY A 218 4.01 7.22 -19.53
N LYS A 219 3.24 7.04 -20.61
CA LYS A 219 1.78 6.88 -20.53
C LYS A 219 1.42 5.41 -20.37
N SER A 220 0.80 5.07 -19.24
CA SER A 220 0.29 3.71 -19.02
C SER A 220 -0.95 3.49 -19.90
N PRO A 221 -1.20 2.24 -20.36
CA PRO A 221 -2.48 1.91 -20.95
C PRO A 221 -3.62 2.35 -20.02
N GLY A 222 -4.67 2.91 -20.61
CA GLY A 222 -5.88 3.25 -19.87
C GLY A 222 -6.52 1.98 -19.30
N TYR A 223 -7.12 2.10 -18.11
CA TYR A 223 -7.91 1.02 -17.53
C TYR A 223 -9.38 1.20 -17.88
N ASP A 224 -9.98 0.18 -18.50
CA ASP A 224 -11.39 0.18 -18.85
C ASP A 224 -12.24 -0.27 -17.65
N PHE A 225 -12.89 0.70 -17.01
CA PHE A 225 -13.72 0.43 -15.85
C PHE A 225 -15.05 -0.22 -16.26
N SER A 226 -15.27 -1.46 -15.80
CA SER A 226 -16.58 -2.09 -15.90
C SER A 226 -17.62 -1.29 -15.09
N ARG A 227 -18.90 -1.35 -15.51
CA ARG A 227 -20.00 -0.66 -14.80
C ARG A 227 -20.05 -1.05 -13.32
N LEU A 228 -19.78 -2.33 -13.03
CA LEU A 228 -19.71 -2.83 -11.67
C LEU A 228 -18.52 -2.24 -10.90
N ALA A 229 -17.32 -2.21 -11.50
CA ALA A 229 -16.15 -1.59 -10.88
C ALA A 229 -16.41 -0.11 -10.52
N ILE A 230 -17.09 0.64 -11.39
CA ILE A 230 -17.50 2.03 -11.12
C ILE A 230 -18.43 2.09 -9.90
N ILE A 231 -19.44 1.23 -9.82
CA ILE A 231 -20.35 1.17 -8.66
C ILE A 231 -19.58 0.85 -7.38
N VAL A 232 -18.67 -0.13 -7.42
CA VAL A 232 -17.83 -0.51 -6.27
C VAL A 232 -16.96 0.66 -5.83
N LEU A 233 -16.32 1.37 -6.76
CA LEU A 233 -15.48 2.53 -6.47
C LEU A 233 -16.29 3.69 -5.87
N ILE A 234 -17.48 3.96 -6.39
CA ILE A 234 -18.38 4.99 -5.87
C ILE A 234 -18.78 4.66 -4.42
N VAL A 235 -19.23 3.44 -4.15
CA VAL A 235 -19.64 3.02 -2.81
C VAL A 235 -18.45 3.03 -1.84
N THR A 236 -17.30 2.50 -2.27
CA THR A 236 -16.06 2.50 -1.47
C THR A 236 -15.60 3.93 -1.19
N GLY A 237 -15.69 4.83 -2.17
CA GLY A 237 -15.40 6.25 -2.04
C GLY A 237 -16.31 6.95 -1.04
N MET A 238 -17.62 6.67 -1.06
CA MET A 238 -18.56 7.22 -0.07
C MET A 238 -18.23 6.72 1.36
N ILE A 239 -18.00 5.41 1.53
CA ILE A 239 -17.61 4.82 2.82
C ILE A 239 -16.31 5.47 3.31
N PHE A 240 -15.35 5.67 2.42
CA PHE A 240 -14.09 6.32 2.72
C PHE A 240 -14.27 7.78 3.16
N ILE A 241 -15.04 8.59 2.43
CA ILE A 241 -15.31 9.99 2.78
C ILE A 241 -15.99 10.09 4.15
N ILE A 242 -17.00 9.26 4.42
CA ILE A 242 -17.67 9.22 5.74
C ILE A 242 -16.66 8.88 6.84
N SER A 243 -15.81 7.88 6.60
CA SER A 243 -14.78 7.46 7.56
C SER A 243 -13.72 8.54 7.81
N LEU A 244 -13.34 9.26 6.76
CA LEU A 244 -12.39 10.37 6.81
C LEU A 244 -12.95 11.56 7.61
N ILE A 245 -14.19 11.98 7.32
CA ILE A 245 -14.87 13.05 8.06
C ILE A 245 -14.94 12.67 9.55
N TYR A 246 -15.35 11.44 9.86
CA TYR A 246 -15.40 10.96 11.24
C TYR A 246 -14.04 10.99 11.94
N LEU A 247 -12.97 10.59 11.25
CA LEU A 247 -11.61 10.66 11.78
C LEU A 247 -11.19 12.11 12.09
N VAL A 248 -11.44 13.04 11.17
CA VAL A 248 -11.09 14.46 11.34
C VAL A 248 -11.84 15.07 12.53
N MET A 249 -13.15 14.79 12.67
CA MET A 249 -13.95 15.25 13.80
C MET A 249 -13.43 14.73 15.16
N GLN A 250 -12.86 13.52 15.19
CA GLN A 250 -12.32 12.89 16.40
C GLN A 250 -10.81 13.08 16.57
N MET A 251 -10.15 13.88 15.71
CA MET A 251 -8.69 13.99 15.72
C MET A 251 -8.17 14.66 17.00
N ASN A 252 -8.89 15.67 17.50
CA ASN A 252 -8.47 16.45 18.68
C ASN A 252 -8.62 15.69 20.00
N SER A 253 -9.50 14.68 20.05
CA SER A 253 -9.69 13.84 21.24
C SER A 253 -8.64 12.72 21.36
N LYS A 254 -7.81 12.52 20.34
CA LYS A 254 -6.79 11.46 20.31
C LYS A 254 -5.53 11.85 21.06
N LYS A 255 -4.89 10.84 21.66
CA LYS A 255 -3.52 10.93 22.19
C LYS A 255 -2.57 11.44 21.10
N ILE A 256 -1.57 12.23 21.50
CA ILE A 256 -0.63 12.89 20.58
C ILE A 256 0.02 11.89 19.61
N LYS A 257 0.49 10.73 20.11
CA LYS A 257 1.11 9.67 19.26
C LYS A 257 0.13 9.21 18.18
N SER A 258 -1.09 8.83 18.57
CA SER A 258 -2.15 8.38 17.65
C SER A 258 -2.51 9.44 16.61
N ARG A 259 -2.66 10.70 17.04
CA ARG A 259 -2.91 11.84 16.15
C ARG A 259 -1.80 12.02 15.11
N LYS A 260 -0.53 11.98 15.52
CA LYS A 260 0.60 12.09 14.59
C LYS A 260 0.66 10.92 13.61
N THR A 261 0.35 9.70 14.05
CA THR A 261 0.23 8.54 13.17
C THR A 261 -0.86 8.71 12.12
N PHE A 262 -2.05 9.18 12.50
CA PHE A 262 -3.11 9.46 11.54
C PHE A 262 -2.74 10.59 10.58
N PHE A 263 -2.05 11.65 11.02
CA PHE A 263 -1.53 12.68 10.11
C PHE A 263 -0.54 12.11 9.10
N LEU A 264 0.37 11.23 9.52
CA LEU A 264 1.29 10.54 8.60
C LEU A 264 0.52 9.72 7.56
N LEU A 265 -0.48 8.94 7.98
CA LEU A 265 -1.32 8.16 7.07
C LEU A 265 -2.14 9.04 6.11
N LEU A 266 -2.64 10.20 6.56
CA LEU A 266 -3.33 11.17 5.71
C LEU A 266 -2.40 11.79 4.67
N TRP A 267 -1.14 12.07 5.02
CA TRP A 267 -0.15 12.52 4.05
C TRP A 267 0.22 11.42 3.07
N ALA A 268 0.34 10.16 3.51
CA ALA A 268 0.56 9.03 2.62
C ALA A 268 -0.59 8.86 1.62
N LEU A 269 -1.83 9.04 2.09
CA LEU A 269 -3.02 9.05 1.23
C LEU A 269 -2.96 10.21 0.22
N PHE A 270 -2.68 11.43 0.69
CA PHE A 270 -2.59 12.60 -0.19
C PHE A 270 -1.53 12.40 -1.28
N ILE A 271 -0.33 11.91 -0.92
CA ILE A 271 0.73 11.61 -1.88
C ILE A 271 0.28 10.53 -2.86
N SER A 272 -0.37 9.44 -2.41
CA SER A 272 -0.86 8.38 -3.30
C SER A 272 -1.87 8.90 -4.34
N LEU A 273 -2.79 9.79 -3.93
CA LEU A 273 -3.76 10.41 -4.82
C LEU A 273 -3.09 11.41 -5.76
N ALA A 274 -2.18 12.25 -5.26
CA ALA A 274 -1.44 13.20 -6.07
C ALA A 274 -0.61 12.50 -7.16
N VAL A 275 0.05 11.39 -6.81
CA VAL A 275 0.80 10.54 -7.74
C VAL A 275 -0.14 9.95 -8.81
N TYR A 276 -1.28 9.39 -8.41
CA TYR A 276 -2.28 8.84 -9.35
C TYR A 276 -2.84 9.89 -10.32
N PHE A 277 -3.17 11.09 -9.85
CA PHE A 277 -3.78 12.11 -10.71
C PHE A 277 -2.76 12.92 -11.53
N SER A 278 -1.50 13.01 -11.09
CA SER A 278 -0.50 13.87 -11.73
C SER A 278 0.41 13.11 -12.70
N LEU A 279 0.64 11.80 -12.49
CA LEU A 279 1.58 11.03 -13.29
C LEU A 279 0.86 10.09 -14.26
N PRO A 280 1.15 10.19 -15.57
CA PRO A 280 0.53 9.33 -16.57
C PRO A 280 1.01 7.87 -16.52
N SER A 281 2.09 7.61 -15.78
CA SER A 281 2.68 6.28 -15.61
C SER A 281 1.97 5.42 -14.57
N VAL A 282 1.07 6.04 -13.80
CA VAL A 282 0.39 5.41 -12.69
C VAL A 282 -0.99 4.98 -13.13
N SER A 283 -1.33 3.71 -12.89
CA SER A 283 -2.68 3.19 -13.14
C SER A 283 -3.30 2.62 -11.85
N VAL A 284 -4.37 1.83 -12.00
CA VAL A 284 -5.25 1.34 -10.92
C VAL A 284 -4.53 0.48 -9.88
N GLU A 285 -3.36 -0.09 -10.20
CA GLU A 285 -2.52 -0.86 -9.27
C GLU A 285 -2.12 -0.07 -8.00
N THR A 286 -2.11 1.26 -8.08
CA THR A 286 -1.83 2.15 -6.94
C THR A 286 -2.86 2.03 -5.83
N VAL A 287 -4.02 1.42 -6.09
CA VAL A 287 -5.01 1.07 -5.06
C VAL A 287 -4.40 0.32 -3.87
N TRP A 288 -3.36 -0.50 -4.09
CA TRP A 288 -2.70 -1.26 -3.02
C TRP A 288 -1.81 -0.40 -2.12
N ILE A 289 -1.31 0.73 -2.64
CA ILE A 289 -0.60 1.75 -1.84
C ILE A 289 -1.63 2.60 -1.09
N THR A 290 -2.63 3.13 -1.80
CA THR A 290 -3.73 3.92 -1.22
C THR A 290 -4.48 3.14 -0.12
N GLY A 291 -4.63 1.82 -0.33
CA GLY A 291 -5.26 0.88 0.57
C GLY A 291 -4.57 0.79 1.94
N ILE A 292 -3.28 1.08 2.05
CA ILE A 292 -2.55 1.12 3.33
C ILE A 292 -3.23 2.15 4.25
N SER A 293 -3.29 3.40 3.82
CA SER A 293 -3.90 4.47 4.61
C SER A 293 -5.41 4.31 4.74
N ALA A 294 -6.09 3.98 3.63
CA ALA A 294 -7.54 3.82 3.63
C ALA A 294 -7.99 2.72 4.60
N SER A 295 -7.26 1.61 4.70
CA SER A 295 -7.59 0.50 5.60
C SER A 295 -7.66 0.94 7.06
N TYR A 296 -6.71 1.75 7.53
CA TYR A 296 -6.71 2.26 8.89
C TYR A 296 -7.79 3.30 9.16
N ILE A 297 -8.09 4.16 8.17
CA ILE A 297 -9.13 5.19 8.29
C ILE A 297 -10.51 4.54 8.38
N LEU A 298 -10.80 3.56 7.51
CA LEU A 298 -12.04 2.77 7.58
C LEU A 298 -12.11 1.95 8.87
N ALA A 299 -11.02 1.28 9.26
CA ALA A 299 -10.98 0.50 10.50
C ALA A 299 -11.31 1.37 11.71
N HIS A 300 -10.74 2.57 11.78
CA HIS A 300 -11.02 3.54 12.82
C HIS A 300 -12.52 3.90 12.91
N TYR A 301 -13.16 4.22 11.78
CA TYR A 301 -14.58 4.52 11.74
C TYR A 301 -15.43 3.33 12.22
N PHE A 302 -15.17 2.13 11.69
CA PHE A 302 -15.95 0.95 12.03
C PHE A 302 -15.79 0.52 13.48
N VAL A 303 -14.61 0.72 14.08
CA VAL A 303 -14.35 0.40 15.49
C VAL A 303 -15.12 1.33 16.43
N PHE A 304 -15.01 2.65 16.26
CA PHE A 304 -15.45 3.63 17.26
C PHE A 304 -16.89 4.15 17.08
N THR A 305 -17.56 3.82 15.98
CA THR A 305 -18.96 4.26 15.77
C THR A 305 -19.92 3.59 16.75
N ARG A 306 -20.68 4.40 17.50
CA ARG A 306 -21.63 3.95 18.54
C ARG A 306 -22.84 3.19 17.98
N LYS A 307 -23.44 3.70 16.88
CA LYS A 307 -24.58 3.03 16.21
C LYS A 307 -24.06 1.80 15.48
N LYS A 308 -24.52 0.61 15.85
CA LYS A 308 -24.02 -0.65 15.28
C LYS A 308 -24.55 -0.94 13.87
N LEU A 309 -25.75 -0.48 13.55
CA LEU A 309 -26.44 -0.83 12.29
C LEU A 309 -25.76 -0.24 11.05
N ILE A 310 -25.44 1.06 11.05
CA ILE A 310 -24.90 1.75 9.86
C ILE A 310 -23.51 1.21 9.47
N PRO A 311 -22.51 1.13 10.37
CA PRO A 311 -21.21 0.51 10.09
C PRO A 311 -21.33 -0.93 9.58
N GLU A 312 -22.29 -1.69 10.13
CA GLU A 312 -22.50 -3.07 9.74
C GLU A 312 -23.03 -3.18 8.30
N ILE A 313 -23.99 -2.35 7.91
CA ILE A 313 -24.51 -2.29 6.54
C ILE A 313 -23.41 -1.84 5.58
N MET A 314 -22.64 -0.81 5.95
CA MET A 314 -21.54 -0.30 5.11
C MET A 314 -20.46 -1.36 4.89
N PHE A 315 -20.00 -2.03 5.96
CA PHE A 315 -18.99 -3.07 5.86
C PHE A 315 -19.50 -4.30 5.10
N SER A 316 -20.71 -4.77 5.40
CA SER A 316 -21.29 -5.93 4.72
C SER A 316 -21.55 -5.63 3.24
N GLY A 317 -22.04 -4.44 2.91
CA GLY A 317 -22.21 -3.98 1.53
C GLY A 317 -20.89 -3.89 0.79
N PHE A 318 -19.84 -3.36 1.42
CA PHE A 318 -18.50 -3.34 0.84
C PHE A 318 -17.97 -4.75 0.55
N LEU A 319 -18.06 -5.67 1.51
CA LEU A 319 -17.67 -7.07 1.33
C LEU A 319 -18.46 -7.74 0.20
N LEU A 320 -19.79 -7.62 0.20
CA LEU A 320 -20.66 -8.27 -0.79
C LEU A 320 -20.42 -7.75 -2.21
N LEU A 321 -20.20 -6.44 -2.36
CA LEU A 321 -19.88 -5.84 -3.66
C LEU A 321 -18.54 -6.36 -4.21
N ILE A 322 -17.53 -6.51 -3.35
CA ILE A 322 -16.23 -7.07 -3.75
C ILE A 322 -16.35 -8.55 -4.11
N VAL A 323 -17.10 -9.33 -3.33
CA VAL A 323 -17.37 -10.74 -3.64
C VAL A 323 -18.12 -10.86 -4.98
N LEU A 324 -19.14 -10.03 -5.22
CA LEU A 324 -19.88 -10.03 -6.48
C LEU A 324 -18.96 -9.69 -7.67
N LEU A 325 -18.07 -8.73 -7.49
CA LEU A 325 -17.08 -8.34 -8.50
C LEU A 325 -16.13 -9.52 -8.81
N GLN A 326 -15.63 -10.21 -7.79
CA GLN A 326 -14.77 -11.38 -7.96
C GLN A 326 -15.49 -12.55 -8.64
N VAL A 327 -16.74 -12.85 -8.25
CA VAL A 327 -17.52 -13.93 -8.86
C VAL A 327 -17.79 -13.66 -10.34
N LEU A 328 -18.20 -12.44 -10.69
CA LEU A 328 -18.47 -12.06 -12.09
C LEU A 328 -17.20 -11.93 -12.95
N TYR A 329 -16.02 -11.87 -12.35
CA TYR A 329 -14.77 -11.94 -13.09
C TYR A 329 -14.37 -13.40 -13.41
N VAL A 330 -14.78 -14.35 -12.57
CA VAL A 330 -14.48 -15.78 -12.74
C VAL A 330 -15.40 -16.47 -13.74
N PHE A 331 -16.68 -16.09 -13.76
CA PHE A 331 -17.73 -16.64 -14.62
C PHE A 331 -18.07 -15.71 -15.78
#